data_AF-A0A8T2RAS5-F1
#
_entry.id   AF-A0A8T2RAS5-F1
#
_cell.length_a   1.000
_cell.length_b   1.000
_cell.length_c   1.000
_cell.angle_alpha   90.00
_cell.angle_beta   90.00
_cell.angle_gamma   90.00
#
_symmetry.space_group_name_H-M   'P 1'
#
loop_
_entity.id
_entity.type
_entity.pdbx_description
1 polymer ?
#
loop_
_entity_poly.entity_id
_entity_poly.type
_entity_poly.pdbx_seq_one_letter_code
_entity_poly.pdbx_strand_id
1 'polypeptide(L)' 'MCGECHAITKFIRKFEKREIMVMDIFCVHHFKNGLCCCNE' A
#
# COMPACT_ATOMS: atom_id res chain seq x y z
N MET A 1 -9.13 -3.02 0.52
CA MET A 1 -7.96 -3.92 0.51
C MET A 1 -7.90 -4.64 1.85
N CYS A 2 -7.51 -5.92 1.92
CA CYS A 2 -7.38 -6.64 3.20
C CYS A 2 -5.97 -6.47 3.81
N GLY A 3 -5.82 -6.77 5.10
CA GLY A 3 -4.56 -6.56 5.85
C GLY A 3 -3.33 -7.27 5.27
N GLU A 4 -3.48 -8.48 4.72
CA GLU A 4 -2.37 -9.18 4.06
C GLU A 4 -1.91 -8.48 2.77
N CYS A 5 -2.86 -8.00 1.96
CA CYS A 5 -2.53 -7.21 0.78
C CYS A 5 -1.80 -5.92 1.17
N HIS A 6 -2.19 -5.27 2.27
CA HIS A 6 -1.44 -4.13 2.81
C HIS A 6 -0.02 -4.50 3.22
N ALA A 7 0.15 -5.59 3.96
CA ALA A 7 1.47 -6.05 4.42
C ALA A 7 2.41 -6.33 3.23
N ILE A 8 1.92 -7.04 2.22
CA ILE A 8 2.67 -7.33 0.98
C ILE A 8 3.02 -6.03 0.26
N THR A 9 2.06 -5.13 0.10
CA THR A 9 2.29 -3.88 -0.63
C THR A 9 3.29 -2.96 0.10
N LYS A 10 3.22 -2.90 1.44
CA LYS A 10 4.23 -2.22 2.28
C LYS A 10 5.61 -2.84 2.10
N PHE A 11 5.71 -4.17 2.02
CA PHE A 11 6.98 -4.87 1.78
C PHE A 11 7.56 -4.53 0.41
N ILE A 12 6.76 -4.64 -0.65
CA ILE A 12 7.17 -4.28 -2.02
C ILE A 12 7.59 -2.80 -2.08
N ARG A 13 6.82 -1.90 -1.46
CA ARG A 13 7.16 -0.46 -1.36
C ARG A 13 8.52 -0.22 -0.71
N LYS A 14 8.82 -0.97 0.35
CA LYS A 14 10.09 -0.85 1.09
C LYS A 14 11.26 -1.35 0.24
N PHE A 15 11.05 -2.42 -0.53
CA PHE A 15 12.05 -3.00 -1.42
C PHE A 15 12.35 -2.11 -2.64
N GLU A 16 11.30 -1.72 -3.37
CA GLU A 16 11.41 -0.94 -4.61
C GLU A 16 11.76 0.54 -4.39
N LYS A 17 11.60 1.05 -3.16
CA LYS A 17 11.83 2.45 -2.76
C LYS A 17 11.02 3.50 -3.56
N ARG A 18 10.03 3.10 -4.37
CA ARG A 18 9.15 3.98 -5.17
C ARG A 18 7.74 4.07 -4.61
N GLU A 19 7.04 5.17 -4.82
CA GLU A 19 5.62 5.27 -4.44
C GLU A 19 4.76 4.22 -5.18
N ILE A 20 3.83 3.59 -4.46
CA ILE A 20 2.93 2.57 -5.02
C ILE A 20 1.50 3.03 -4.80
N MET A 21 0.69 3.01 -5.86
CA MET A 21 -0.74 3.26 -5.79
C MET A 21 -1.47 1.97 -6.14
N VAL A 22 -2.37 1.55 -5.26
CA VAL A 22 -3.21 0.37 -5.46
C VAL A 22 -4.66 0.82 -5.51
N MET A 23 -5.38 0.44 -6.55
CA MET A 23 -6.80 0.74 -6.68
C MET A 23 -7.58 -0.55 -6.46
N ASP A 24 -8.49 -0.54 -5.49
CA ASP A 24 -9.53 -1.54 -5.37
C ASP A 24 -10.88 -0.97 -5.87
N ILE A 25 -11.93 -1.80 -5.89
CA ILE A 25 -13.23 -1.48 -6.51
C ILE A 25 -13.85 -0.19 -5.94
N PHE A 26 -13.52 0.17 -4.70
CA PHE A 26 -14.15 1.28 -3.98
C PHE A 26 -13.15 2.33 -3.48
N CYS A 27 -11.86 2.05 -3.45
CA CYS A 27 -10.86 2.88 -2.79
C CYS A 27 -9.51 2.87 -3.52
N VAL A 28 -8.84 4.02 -3.48
CA VAL A 28 -7.45 4.16 -3.90
C VAL A 28 -6.56 4.21 -2.65
N HIS A 29 -5.61 3.29 -2.60
CA HIS A 29 -4.62 3.15 -1.54
C HIS A 29 -3.30 3.72 -2.03
N HIS A 30 -2.81 4.75 -1.35
CA HIS A 30 -1.53 5.36 -1.67
C HIS A 30 -0.49 4.97 -0.63
N PHE A 31 0.55 4.26 -1.07
CA PHE A 31 1.65 3.78 -0.24
C PHE A 31 2.87 4.66 -0.38
N LYS A 32 3.13 5.47 0.65
CA LYS A 32 4.29 6.37 0.75
C LYS A 32 5.09 6.04 2.00
N ASN A 33 6.41 5.91 1.85
CA ASN A 33 7.34 5.59 2.95
C ASN A 33 6.97 4.33 3.76
N GLY A 34 6.30 3.36 3.12
CA GLY A 34 5.86 2.12 3.80
C GLY A 34 4.57 2.26 4.60
N LEU A 35 3.86 3.39 4.49
CA LEU A 35 2.58 3.64 5.13
C LEU A 35 1.49 3.82 4.07
N CYS A 36 0.30 3.31 4.37
CA CYS A 36 -0.91 3.56 3.59
C CYS A 36 -1.76 4.61 4.32
N CYS A 37 -2.48 5.45 3.57
CA CYS A 37 -3.43 6.42 4.12
C CYS A 37 -4.60 5.78 4.89
N CYS A 38 -4.80 4.47 4.78
CA CYS A 38 -5.88 3.76 5.47
C CYS A 38 -5.65 3.57 6.98
N ASN A 39 -4.47 3.97 7.50
CA ASN A 39 -4.12 3.86 8.93
C ASN A 39 -4.20 2.42 9.49
N GLU A 40 -4.16 1.42 8.60
CA GLU A 40 -4.07 -0.03 8.87
C GLU A 40 -2.62 -0.49 9.04
#